data_AF-A0A239P2S0-F1
#
_entry.id   AF-A0A239P2S0-F1
#
_cell.length_a   1.000
_cell.length_b   1.000
_cell.length_c   1.000
_cell.angle_alpha   90.00
_cell.angle_beta   90.00
_cell.angle_gamma   90.00
#
_symmetry.space_group_name_H-M   'P 1'
#
loop_
_entity.id
_entity.type
_entity.pdbx_description
1 polymer ?
#
loop_
_entity_poly.entity_id
_entity_poly.type
_entity_poly.pdbx_seq_one_letter_code
_entity_poly.pdbx_strand_id
1 'polypeptide(L)'
;MTRQGVLAVCAATAAAALALGGCGSGTEPAADDGPSEAATALAALPAVKRSDVRPLVGRWVGTAKDYFQFKVDGSGVWVRDGQTMWSGVVIPEGDGKFRFSWQGGDPQVASYWGLELEDRTTFVFSATNQKYKAVAKKGKE
;
A
#
# COMPACT_ATOMS: atom_id res chain seq x y z
N MET A 1 36.55 -26.54 6.94
CA MET A 1 36.61 -25.24 7.65
C MET A 1 35.30 -25.05 8.39
N THR A 2 35.31 -25.35 9.68
CA THR A 2 34.22 -25.17 10.64
C THR A 2 34.17 -23.70 11.09
N ARG A 3 32.97 -23.10 11.17
CA ARG A 3 32.75 -21.86 11.93
C ARG A 3 31.55 -22.05 12.86
N GLN A 4 31.88 -22.23 14.13
CA GLN A 4 31.02 -22.07 15.29
C GLN A 4 30.92 -20.57 15.66
N GLY A 5 29.81 -20.20 16.32
CA GLY A 5 29.61 -18.91 16.99
C GLY A 5 28.20 -18.90 17.60
N VAL A 6 27.96 -19.70 18.64
CA VAL A 6 27.99 -19.35 20.08
C VAL A 6 26.93 -18.32 20.48
N LEU A 7 25.84 -18.84 21.05
CA LEU A 7 24.86 -18.15 21.88
C LEU A 7 25.53 -17.57 23.14
N ALA A 8 25.20 -16.34 23.52
CA ALA A 8 25.57 -15.77 24.82
C ALA A 8 24.35 -15.13 25.49
N VAL A 9 24.31 -15.35 26.80
CA VAL A 9 23.16 -15.38 27.70
C VAL A 9 23.12 -14.12 28.58
N CYS A 10 21.92 -13.75 29.01
CA CYS A 10 21.49 -13.02 30.23
C CYS A 10 22.23 -11.76 30.72
N ALA A 11 21.45 -10.71 30.99
CA ALA A 11 21.43 -10.08 32.32
C ALA A 11 20.11 -9.33 32.54
N ALA A 12 19.41 -9.70 33.62
CA ALA A 12 18.23 -9.03 34.15
C ALA A 12 18.63 -7.83 35.02
N THR A 13 17.79 -6.79 35.04
CA THR A 13 17.65 -5.92 36.21
C THR A 13 16.18 -5.62 36.45
N ALA A 14 15.76 -5.93 37.67
CA ALA A 14 14.45 -5.71 38.25
C ALA A 14 14.34 -4.29 38.83
N ALA A 15 13.12 -3.74 38.89
CA ALA A 15 12.58 -3.07 40.08
C ALA A 15 11.14 -2.55 39.85
N ALA A 16 10.24 -2.98 40.75
CA ALA A 16 9.13 -2.28 41.43
C ALA A 16 8.29 -1.22 40.65
N ALA A 17 6.96 -1.19 40.73
CA ALA A 17 6.19 -1.25 41.97
C ALA A 17 4.76 -1.78 41.78
N LEU A 18 4.34 -2.61 42.73
CA LEU A 18 2.96 -2.95 43.03
C LEU A 18 2.34 -1.80 43.83
N ALA A 19 1.30 -1.16 43.30
CA ALA A 19 0.37 -0.36 44.08
C ALA A 19 -1.02 -1.01 43.97
N LEU A 20 -1.33 -1.84 44.96
CA LEU A 20 -2.70 -2.25 45.28
C LEU A 20 -3.34 -1.10 46.06
N GLY A 21 -4.25 -0.38 45.43
CA GLY A 21 -5.06 0.64 46.05
C GLY A 21 -6.51 0.52 45.62
N GLY A 22 -7.39 0.22 46.58
CA GLY A 22 -8.76 0.74 46.59
C GLY A 22 -9.82 -0.07 45.85
N CYS A 23 -10.48 -0.97 46.57
CA CYS A 23 -11.89 -1.30 46.35
C CYS A 23 -12.72 -0.06 46.72
N GLY A 24 -13.41 0.54 45.76
CA GLY A 24 -14.27 1.70 45.98
C GLY A 24 -15.24 1.88 44.81
N SER A 25 -16.50 1.55 45.07
CA SER A 25 -17.62 1.65 44.12
C SER A 25 -18.04 3.11 43.90
N GLY A 26 -18.26 3.52 42.64
CA GLY A 26 -18.90 4.79 42.29
C GLY A 26 -18.93 5.08 40.78
N THR A 27 -20.14 5.00 40.18
CA THR A 27 -20.73 5.68 38.99
C THR A 27 -19.93 6.90 38.45
N GLU A 28 -19.78 7.28 37.17
CA GLU A 28 -20.32 6.96 35.82
C GLU A 28 -19.41 7.69 34.76
N PRO A 29 -19.67 7.69 33.42
CA PRO A 29 -18.64 7.59 32.39
C PRO A 29 -18.03 8.93 31.94
N ALA A 30 -16.76 8.89 31.55
CA ALA A 30 -16.16 9.90 30.69
C ALA A 30 -15.25 9.20 29.68
N ALA A 31 -15.74 9.09 28.45
CA ALA A 31 -14.87 9.09 27.30
C ALA A 31 -14.12 10.43 27.28
N ASP A 32 -12.80 10.41 27.11
CA ASP A 32 -12.13 11.30 26.16
C ASP A 32 -10.65 10.90 25.99
N ASP A 33 -10.30 10.67 24.73
CA ASP A 33 -9.03 11.00 24.10
C ASP A 33 -7.73 10.74 24.89
N GLY A 34 -7.23 9.51 24.75
CA GLY A 34 -5.81 9.39 24.47
C GLY A 34 -5.51 10.14 23.15
N PRO A 35 -4.35 10.80 23.00
CA PRO A 35 -4.03 11.54 21.78
C PRO A 35 -4.01 10.56 20.61
N SER A 36 -5.13 10.44 19.93
CA SER A 36 -5.22 9.83 18.62
C SER A 36 -4.45 10.79 17.73
N GLU A 37 -3.20 10.43 17.42
CA GLU A 37 -2.42 11.09 16.38
C GLU A 37 -3.36 11.34 15.20
N ALA A 38 -3.68 12.61 14.95
CA ALA A 38 -4.56 12.98 13.87
C ALA A 38 -3.91 12.42 12.61
N ALA A 39 -4.48 11.34 12.07
CA ALA A 39 -4.09 10.82 10.77
C ALA A 39 -4.13 12.01 9.83
N THR A 40 -2.97 12.44 9.33
CA THR A 40 -2.86 13.57 8.42
C THR A 40 -3.79 13.25 7.25
N ALA A 41 -4.96 13.88 7.24
CA ALA A 41 -6.05 13.45 6.37
C ALA A 41 -5.58 13.68 4.92
N LEU A 42 -5.44 12.58 4.19
CA LEU A 42 -5.09 12.63 2.78
C LEU A 42 -6.18 13.34 2.00
N ALA A 43 -5.81 13.97 0.89
CA ALA A 43 -6.78 14.63 0.04
C ALA A 43 -7.84 13.62 -0.46
N ALA A 44 -9.04 14.10 -0.75
CA ALA A 44 -10.07 13.26 -1.33
C ALA A 44 -9.61 12.72 -2.70
N LEU A 45 -10.04 11.51 -3.03
CA LEU A 45 -9.75 10.94 -4.34
C LEU A 45 -10.41 11.78 -5.44
N PRO A 46 -9.66 12.18 -6.48
CA PRO A 46 -10.24 12.89 -7.59
C PRO A 46 -11.18 11.99 -8.38
N ALA A 47 -12.13 12.60 -9.09
CA ALA A 47 -12.97 11.87 -10.03
C ALA A 47 -12.13 11.39 -11.23
N VAL A 48 -11.94 10.07 -11.33
CA VAL A 48 -11.15 9.45 -12.40
C VAL A 48 -12.02 9.22 -13.64
N LYS A 49 -11.61 9.77 -14.79
CA LYS A 49 -12.31 9.50 -16.06
C LYS A 49 -11.82 8.18 -16.65
N ARG A 50 -12.76 7.39 -17.16
CA ARG A 50 -12.48 6.10 -17.80
C ARG A 50 -11.47 6.21 -18.95
N SER A 51 -11.52 7.32 -19.71
CA SER A 51 -10.61 7.55 -20.84
C SER A 51 -9.15 7.69 -20.41
N ASP A 52 -8.90 8.25 -19.23
CA ASP A 52 -7.55 8.55 -18.75
C ASP A 52 -6.84 7.27 -18.27
N VAL A 53 -7.59 6.35 -17.65
CA VAL A 53 -7.07 5.05 -17.18
C VAL A 53 -7.18 3.93 -18.21
N ARG A 54 -7.85 4.18 -19.35
CA ARG A 54 -8.05 3.16 -20.40
C ARG A 54 -6.76 2.45 -20.83
N PRO A 55 -5.61 3.14 -20.99
CA PRO A 55 -4.35 2.49 -21.34
C PRO A 55 -3.86 1.44 -20.33
N LEU A 56 -4.26 1.57 -19.05
CA LEU A 56 -3.85 0.65 -17.98
C LEU A 56 -4.79 -0.54 -17.82
N VAL A 57 -5.99 -0.51 -18.39
CA VAL A 57 -7.02 -1.52 -18.09
C VAL A 57 -6.56 -2.91 -18.54
N GLY A 58 -6.44 -3.82 -17.57
CA GLY A 58 -5.96 -5.17 -17.82
C GLY A 58 -5.05 -5.68 -16.73
N ARG A 59 -4.55 -6.90 -16.96
CA ARG A 59 -3.55 -7.52 -16.09
C ARG A 59 -2.17 -7.20 -16.63
N TRP A 60 -1.24 -6.91 -15.73
CA TRP A 60 0.15 -6.62 -16.01
C TRP A 60 1.03 -7.48 -15.13
N VAL A 61 1.94 -8.25 -15.73
CA VAL A 61 2.71 -9.27 -15.02
C VAL A 61 4.16 -8.82 -14.89
N GLY A 62 4.67 -8.89 -13.66
CA GLY A 62 6.07 -8.63 -13.32
C GLY A 62 6.91 -9.89 -13.41
N THR A 63 8.19 -9.79 -13.05
CA THR A 63 9.13 -10.91 -13.11
C THR A 63 9.10 -11.79 -11.86
N ALA A 64 8.52 -11.33 -10.75
CA ALA A 64 8.58 -11.98 -9.44
C ALA A 64 7.24 -12.62 -9.02
N LYS A 65 6.54 -13.28 -9.97
CA LYS A 65 5.20 -13.87 -9.77
C LYS A 65 4.18 -12.89 -9.19
N ASP A 66 4.36 -11.62 -9.54
CA ASP A 66 3.54 -10.54 -9.08
C ASP A 66 2.83 -9.89 -10.27
N TYR A 67 1.68 -9.28 -10.01
CA TYR A 67 0.90 -8.64 -11.06
C TYR A 67 0.12 -7.46 -10.53
N PHE A 68 -0.10 -6.51 -11.43
CA PHE A 68 -1.13 -5.50 -11.28
C PHE A 68 -2.37 -5.91 -12.08
N GLN A 69 -3.54 -5.56 -11.57
CA GLN A 69 -4.80 -5.68 -12.29
C GLN A 69 -5.56 -4.37 -12.14
N PHE A 70 -5.77 -3.68 -13.26
CA PHE A 70 -6.53 -2.44 -13.29
C PHE A 70 -7.86 -2.62 -14.01
N LYS A 71 -8.87 -1.86 -13.56
CA LYS A 71 -10.23 -1.84 -14.11
C LYS A 71 -10.54 -0.49 -14.75
N VAL A 72 -11.61 -0.46 -15.53
CA VAL A 72 -12.04 0.71 -16.29
C VAL A 72 -12.54 1.87 -15.42
N ASP A 73 -12.91 1.59 -14.17
CA ASP A 73 -13.31 2.60 -13.18
C ASP A 73 -12.11 3.24 -12.47
N GLY A 74 -10.88 2.85 -12.82
CA GLY A 74 -9.66 3.32 -12.18
C GLY A 74 -9.25 2.52 -10.94
N SER A 75 -10.06 1.57 -10.48
CA SER A 75 -9.65 0.69 -9.38
C SER A 75 -8.56 -0.29 -9.82
N GLY A 76 -7.69 -0.65 -8.89
CA GLY A 76 -6.59 -1.57 -9.13
C GLY A 76 -6.17 -2.36 -7.91
N VAL A 77 -5.45 -3.45 -8.16
CA VAL A 77 -4.76 -4.24 -7.13
C VAL A 77 -3.34 -4.57 -7.59
N TRP A 78 -2.43 -4.65 -6.63
CA TRP A 78 -1.11 -5.25 -6.78
C TRP A 78 -1.05 -6.50 -5.93
N VAL A 79 -0.70 -7.61 -6.55
CA VAL A 79 -0.56 -8.90 -5.88
C VAL A 79 0.87 -9.39 -6.06
N ARG A 80 1.50 -9.79 -4.97
CA ARG A 80 2.84 -10.38 -4.96
C ARG A 80 2.81 -11.64 -4.10
N ASP A 81 3.36 -12.74 -4.63
CA ASP A 81 3.39 -14.03 -3.93
C ASP A 81 2.01 -14.49 -3.42
N GLY A 82 0.94 -14.14 -4.17
CA GLY A 82 -0.45 -14.45 -3.82
C GLY A 82 -1.08 -13.53 -2.77
N GLN A 83 -0.35 -12.56 -2.23
CA GLN A 83 -0.83 -11.60 -1.24
C GLN A 83 -1.13 -10.25 -1.90
N THR A 84 -2.24 -9.63 -1.52
CA THR A 84 -2.57 -8.26 -1.96
C THR A 84 -1.68 -7.27 -1.20
N MET A 85 -0.76 -6.63 -1.92
CA MET A 85 0.16 -5.63 -1.40
C MET A 85 -0.41 -4.22 -1.48
N TRP A 86 -1.29 -3.99 -2.45
CA TRP A 86 -2.00 -2.72 -2.63
C TRP A 86 -3.37 -2.97 -3.27
N SER A 87 -4.35 -2.18 -2.85
CA SER A 87 -5.69 -2.10 -3.45
C SER A 87 -6.15 -0.65 -3.34
N GLY A 88 -6.61 -0.07 -4.44
CA GLY A 88 -6.98 1.34 -4.46
C GLY A 88 -7.40 1.85 -5.81
N VAL A 89 -7.29 3.16 -5.98
CA VAL A 89 -7.60 3.89 -7.21
C VAL A 89 -6.31 4.43 -7.83
N VAL A 90 -6.26 4.36 -9.15
CA VAL A 90 -5.21 4.96 -9.96
C VAL A 90 -5.62 6.37 -10.36
N ILE A 91 -4.76 7.33 -10.07
CA ILE A 91 -4.97 8.76 -10.25
C ILE A 91 -4.06 9.23 -11.40
N PRO A 92 -4.61 9.64 -12.56
CA PRO A 92 -3.80 10.08 -13.68
C PRO A 92 -3.13 11.42 -13.37
N GLU A 93 -1.83 11.51 -13.63
CA GLU A 93 -1.04 12.75 -13.47
C GLU A 93 -0.77 13.45 -14.81
N GLY A 94 -1.07 12.78 -15.93
CA GLY A 94 -0.69 13.23 -17.28
C GLY A 94 0.55 12.52 -17.79
N ASP A 95 0.83 12.64 -19.10
CA ASP A 95 2.06 12.11 -19.73
C ASP A 95 2.34 10.62 -19.48
N GLY A 96 1.28 9.81 -19.34
CA GLY A 96 1.41 8.37 -19.06
C GLY A 96 1.84 8.04 -17.63
N LYS A 97 1.83 9.02 -16.73
CA LYS A 97 2.12 8.86 -15.30
C LYS A 97 0.84 8.74 -14.50
N PHE A 98 0.90 7.85 -13.52
CA PHE A 98 -0.23 7.51 -12.70
C PHE A 98 0.22 7.31 -11.27
N ARG A 99 -0.48 7.96 -10.36
CA ARG A 99 -0.27 7.82 -8.93
C ARG A 99 -1.27 6.86 -8.33
N PHE A 100 -0.91 6.19 -7.24
CA PHE A 100 -1.83 5.31 -6.55
C PHE A 100 -2.38 5.98 -5.30
N SER A 101 -3.67 5.77 -5.03
CA SER A 101 -4.26 6.14 -3.75
C SER A 101 -3.59 5.40 -2.60
N TRP A 102 -3.48 6.07 -1.47
CA TRP A 102 -2.97 5.50 -0.22
C TRP A 102 -4.01 5.70 0.88
N GLN A 103 -4.24 4.70 1.74
CA GLN A 103 -5.20 4.78 2.86
C GLN A 103 -6.58 5.39 2.51
N GLY A 104 -7.05 5.18 1.27
CA GLY A 104 -8.33 5.70 0.80
C GLY A 104 -8.33 7.15 0.30
N GLY A 105 -7.17 7.83 0.28
CA GLY A 105 -7.03 9.20 -0.20
C GLY A 105 -5.96 9.37 -1.28
N ASP A 106 -5.88 10.58 -1.82
CA ASP A 106 -4.88 11.02 -2.78
C ASP A 106 -3.65 11.58 -2.04
N PRO A 107 -2.47 10.96 -2.19
CA PRO A 107 -1.24 11.44 -1.55
C PRO A 107 -0.70 12.78 -2.06
N GLN A 108 -1.15 13.29 -3.22
CA GLN A 108 -0.80 14.60 -3.84
C GLN A 108 0.68 14.88 -4.16
N VAL A 109 1.63 14.42 -3.36
CA VAL A 109 3.07 14.66 -3.53
C VAL A 109 3.77 13.39 -4.02
N ALA A 110 4.71 13.59 -4.97
CA ALA A 110 5.59 12.60 -5.63
C ALA A 110 5.54 11.21 -5.00
N SER A 111 4.50 10.45 -5.35
CA SER A 111 4.29 9.17 -4.68
C SER A 111 5.12 8.13 -5.40
N TYR A 112 6.16 7.70 -4.70
CA TYR A 112 6.83 6.42 -4.92
C TYR A 112 5.83 5.27 -5.21
N TRP A 113 4.60 5.38 -4.71
CA TRP A 113 3.44 4.57 -5.08
C TRP A 113 2.75 5.10 -6.34
N GLY A 114 3.29 4.74 -7.50
CA GLY A 114 2.75 5.07 -8.81
C GLY A 114 3.45 4.30 -9.90
N LEU A 115 3.03 4.50 -11.15
CA LEU A 115 3.68 3.91 -12.32
C LEU A 115 3.82 4.93 -13.45
N GLU A 116 4.70 4.61 -14.39
CA GLU A 116 4.87 5.33 -15.64
C GLU A 116 4.79 4.34 -16.81
N LEU A 117 3.94 4.64 -17.79
CA LEU A 117 3.89 3.90 -19.05
C LEU A 117 5.15 4.20 -19.86
N GLU A 118 6.00 3.19 -20.10
CA GLU A 118 7.08 3.31 -21.08
C GLU A 118 6.53 3.21 -22.50
N ASP A 119 5.54 2.33 -22.69
CA ASP A 119 4.85 2.11 -23.96
C ASP A 119 3.44 1.55 -23.71
N ARG A 120 2.75 1.10 -24.76
CA ARG A 120 1.37 0.57 -24.68
C ARG A 120 1.27 -0.78 -23.97
N THR A 121 2.39 -1.46 -23.79
CA THR A 121 2.50 -2.84 -23.30
C THR A 121 3.46 -2.98 -22.13
N THR A 122 4.17 -1.92 -21.76
CA THR A 122 5.12 -1.90 -20.65
C THR A 122 4.91 -0.69 -19.75
N PHE A 123 4.95 -0.90 -18.44
CA PHE A 123 5.08 0.19 -17.47
C PHE A 123 6.17 -0.12 -16.44
N VAL A 124 6.70 0.93 -15.81
CA VAL A 124 7.60 0.85 -14.66
C VAL A 124 6.85 1.21 -13.39
N PHE A 125 6.88 0.33 -12.39
CA PHE A 125 6.35 0.64 -11.06
C PHE A 125 7.41 1.44 -10.30
N SER A 126 7.10 2.68 -9.93
CA SER A 126 8.04 3.64 -9.34
C SER A 126 8.62 3.16 -8.01
N ALA A 127 7.88 2.34 -7.26
CA ALA A 127 8.33 1.85 -5.98
C ALA A 127 9.54 0.92 -6.15
N THR A 128 9.40 -0.10 -6.98
CA THR A 128 10.41 -1.16 -7.10
C THR A 128 11.33 -0.97 -8.31
N ASN A 129 11.08 0.03 -9.14
CA ASN A 129 11.66 0.20 -10.48
C ASN A 129 11.52 -1.06 -11.35
N GLN A 130 10.49 -1.87 -11.10
CA GLN A 130 10.25 -3.09 -11.85
C GLN A 130 9.36 -2.81 -13.06
N LYS A 131 9.66 -3.51 -14.16
CA LYS A 131 8.87 -3.47 -15.38
C LYS A 131 7.76 -4.52 -15.33
N TYR A 132 6.58 -4.11 -15.76
CA TYR A 132 5.42 -4.97 -15.91
C TYR A 132 4.95 -4.97 -17.35
N LYS A 133 4.55 -6.15 -17.84
CA LYS A 133 4.07 -6.31 -19.21
C LYS A 133 2.58 -6.59 -19.24
N ALA A 134 1.87 -5.91 -20.12
CA ALA A 134 0.46 -6.14 -20.35
C ALA A 134 0.24 -7.59 -20.81
N VAL A 135 -0.71 -8.27 -20.18
CA VAL A 135 -1.19 -9.56 -20.65
C VAL A 135 -2.12 -9.30 -21.82
N ALA A 136 -1.73 -9.77 -23.00
CA ALA A 136 -2.62 -9.74 -24.16
C ALA A 136 -3.94 -10.42 -23.80
N LYS A 137 -5.06 -9.71 -23.94
CA LYS A 137 -6.36 -10.36 -23.95
C LYS A 137 -6.36 -11.26 -25.19
N LYS A 138 -6.36 -12.58 -24.99
CA LYS A 138 -6.64 -13.51 -26.10
C LYS A 138 -7.96 -13.07 -26.72
N GLY A 139 -7.91 -12.57 -27.94
CA GLY A 139 -9.11 -12.30 -28.71
C GLY A 139 -9.90 -13.59 -28.84
N LYS A 140 -11.19 -13.55 -28.47
CA LYS A 140 -12.14 -14.35 -29.22
C LYS A 140 -12.27 -13.62 -30.55
N GLU A 141 -11.72 -14.23 -31.59
CA GLU A 141 -12.12 -13.99 -32.99
C GLU A 141 -13.60 -14.30 -33.16
#